data_AF-A0A367M491-F1
#
_entry.id   AF-A0A367M491-F1
#
_cell.length_a   1.000
_cell.length_b   1.000
_cell.length_c   1.000
_cell.angle_alpha   90.00
_cell.angle_beta   90.00
_cell.angle_gamma   90.00
#
_symmetry.space_group_name_H-M   'P 1'
#
loop_
_entity.id
_entity.type
_entity.pdbx_description
1 polymer ?
#
loop_
_entity_poly.entity_id
_entity_poly.type
_entity_poly.pdbx_seq_one_letter_code
_entity_poly.pdbx_strand_id
1 'polypeptide(L)'
;MSQSTQVNRRIVLASRPHGAPTRDNFRIEQVPLPEPGAGQVLLRTVYLSLDPYMRGRMSDAPSYAPPVELGAVMVGGTVSRVEASNHPGFK
;
A
#
# COMPACT_ATOMS: atom_id res chain seq x y z
N MET A 1 -18.45 -0.18 0.63
CA MET A 1 -18.10 1.14 0.07
C MET A 1 -18.04 1.00 -1.44
N SER A 2 -18.59 1.95 -2.19
CA SER A 2 -18.45 1.98 -3.65
C SER A 2 -17.00 2.24 -4.05
N GLN A 3 -16.53 1.57 -5.10
CA GLN A 3 -15.24 1.87 -5.72
C GLN A 3 -15.35 3.13 -6.56
N SER A 4 -14.30 3.95 -6.55
CA SER A 4 -14.15 5.12 -7.41
C SER A 4 -13.28 4.76 -8.61
N THR A 5 -13.64 5.25 -9.79
CA THR A 5 -12.81 5.13 -11.00
C THR A 5 -11.81 6.28 -11.14
N GLN A 6 -11.83 7.27 -10.25
CA GLN A 6 -11.02 8.49 -10.36
C GLN A 6 -10.04 8.70 -9.19
N VAL A 7 -10.25 8.01 -8.07
CA VAL A 7 -9.51 8.26 -6.82
C VAL A 7 -8.93 6.95 -6.28
N ASN A 8 -7.63 6.97 -6.00
CA ASN A 8 -6.94 5.94 -5.24
C ASN A 8 -6.91 6.33 -3.76
N ARG A 9 -7.55 5.50 -2.92
CA ARG A 9 -7.48 5.64 -1.46
C ARG A 9 -6.33 4.80 -0.93
N ARG A 10 -5.38 5.42 -0.24
CA ARG A 10 -4.20 4.76 0.34
C ARG A 10 -4.13 4.94 1.85
N ILE A 11 -3.61 3.94 2.54
CA ILE A 11 -3.28 4.01 3.97
C ILE A 11 -1.77 4.22 4.08
N VAL A 12 -1.36 5.33 4.68
CA VAL A 12 0.06 5.66 4.87
C VAL A 12 0.45 5.56 6.34
N LEU A 13 1.72 5.26 6.59
CA LEU A 13 2.28 5.30 7.94
C LEU A 13 2.52 6.75 8.37
N ALA A 14 1.72 7.25 9.32
CA ALA A 14 1.80 8.63 9.78
C ALA A 14 2.80 8.81 10.94
N SER A 15 3.00 7.79 11.76
CA SER A 15 3.97 7.81 12.87
C SER A 15 4.40 6.39 13.25
N ARG A 16 5.53 6.27 13.96
CA ARG A 16 6.05 4.98 14.44
C ARG A 16 5.23 4.51 15.65
N PRO A 17 4.63 3.31 15.62
CA PRO A 17 3.91 2.78 16.79
C PRO A 17 4.89 2.39 17.90
N HIS A 18 4.58 2.82 19.13
CA HIS A 18 5.19 2.28 20.35
C HIS A 18 4.26 1.22 20.94
N GLY A 19 4.73 -0.03 21.04
CA GLY A 19 3.86 -1.17 21.38
C GLY A 19 2.91 -1.53 20.25
N ALA A 20 1.63 -1.71 20.57
CA ALA A 20 0.59 -2.04 19.59
C ALA A 20 0.26 -0.84 18.69
N PRO A 21 0.06 -1.03 17.36
CA PRO A 21 -0.38 0.05 16.49
C PRO A 21 -1.76 0.58 16.90
N THR A 22 -1.88 1.91 16.90
CA THR A 22 -3.16 2.61 17.09
C THR A 22 -3.61 3.23 15.77
N ARG A 23 -4.84 3.76 15.76
CA ARG A 23 -5.38 4.47 14.60
C ARG A 23 -4.51 5.67 14.20
N ASP A 24 -3.93 6.38 15.17
CA ASP A 24 -3.15 7.60 14.96
C ASP A 24 -1.80 7.33 14.29
N ASN A 25 -1.36 6.07 14.23
CA ASN A 25 -0.18 5.69 13.46
C ASN A 25 -0.43 5.67 11.95
N PHE A 26 -1.68 5.80 11.51
CA PHE A 26 -2.05 5.74 10.11
C PHE A 26 -2.82 6.97 9.67
N ARG A 27 -2.71 7.31 8.40
CA ARG A 27 -3.55 8.30 7.74
C ARG A 27 -4.14 7.71 6.47
N ILE A 28 -5.43 7.97 6.26
CA ILE A 28 -6.08 7.67 4.98
C ILE A 28 -5.93 8.89 4.09
N GLU A 29 -5.38 8.67 2.90
CA GLU A 29 -5.22 9.69 1.88
C GLU A 29 -6.01 9.32 0.63
N GLN A 30 -6.45 10.33 -0.10
CA GLN A 30 -7.06 10.20 -1.42
C GLN A 30 -6.16 10.90 -2.42
N VAL A 31 -5.73 10.18 -3.45
CA VAL A 31 -4.92 10.72 -4.53
C VAL A 31 -5.60 10.40 -5.87
N PRO A 32 -5.31 11.15 -6.95
CA PRO A 32 -5.79 10.79 -8.28
C PRO A 32 -5.37 9.36 -8.63
N LEU A 33 -6.24 8.64 -9.35
CA LEU A 33 -5.89 7.32 -9.89
C LEU A 33 -4.70 7.49 -10.85
N PRO A 34 -3.58 6.75 -10.67
CA PRO A 34 -2.44 6.87 -11.56
C PRO A 34 -2.69 6.11 -12.86
N GLU A 35 -2.07 6.58 -13.95
CA GLU A 35 -1.95 5.79 -15.17
C GLU A 35 -0.63 5.02 -15.18
N PRO A 36 -0.62 3.74 -15.64
CA PRO A 36 0.61 2.97 -15.69
C PRO A 36 1.54 3.53 -16.77
N GLY A 37 2.81 3.79 -16.42
CA GLY A 37 3.85 4.12 -17.39
C GLY A 37 4.28 2.90 -18.23
N ALA A 38 5.27 3.09 -19.10
CA ALA A 38 5.84 2.00 -19.90
C ALA A 38 6.37 0.87 -19.00
N GLY A 39 5.97 -0.37 -19.28
CA GLY A 39 6.37 -1.54 -18.50
C GLY A 39 5.68 -1.66 -17.13
N GLN A 40 4.66 -0.86 -16.84
CA GLN A 40 3.92 -0.91 -15.58
C GLN A 40 2.53 -1.52 -15.74
N VAL A 41 1.96 -1.96 -14.62
CA VAL A 41 0.59 -2.47 -14.53
C VAL A 41 -0.14 -1.72 -13.42
N LEU A 42 -1.35 -1.23 -13.73
CA LEU A 42 -2.26 -0.67 -12.75
C LEU A 42 -3.12 -1.79 -12.17
N LEU A 43 -2.99 -1.97 -10.85
CA LEU A 43 -3.67 -3.02 -10.12
C LEU A 43 -4.72 -2.45 -9.17
N ARG A 44 -5.94 -2.99 -9.24
CA ARG A 44 -6.96 -2.76 -8.21
C ARG A 44 -6.90 -3.87 -7.18
N THR A 45 -6.48 -3.52 -5.97
CA THR A 45 -6.47 -4.44 -4.83
C THR A 45 -7.89 -4.84 -4.44
N VAL A 46 -8.15 -6.15 -4.42
CA VAL A 46 -9.43 -6.76 -4.02
C VAL A 46 -9.34 -7.29 -2.59
N TYR A 47 -8.21 -7.92 -2.24
CA TYR A 47 -7.91 -8.41 -0.91
C TYR A 47 -6.51 -7.99 -0.46
N LEU A 48 -6.35 -7.74 0.84
CA LEU A 48 -5.10 -7.42 1.51
C LEU A 48 -4.90 -8.41 2.65
N SER A 49 -3.74 -9.07 2.69
CA SER A 49 -3.32 -9.88 3.83
C SER A 49 -2.89 -8.98 4.97
N LEU A 50 -3.31 -9.31 6.19
CA LEU A 50 -2.90 -8.64 7.41
C LEU A 50 -2.05 -9.59 8.24
N ASP A 51 -0.73 -9.41 8.14
CA ASP A 51 0.24 -10.37 8.67
C ASP A 51 1.06 -9.76 9.82
N PRO A 52 1.44 -10.55 10.85
CA PRO A 52 2.23 -10.04 11.97
C PRO A 52 3.54 -9.35 11.57
N TYR A 53 4.18 -9.77 10.47
CA TYR A 53 5.45 -9.18 10.02
C TYR A 53 5.33 -7.68 9.69
N MET A 54 4.13 -7.20 9.33
CA MET A 54 3.88 -5.80 9.01
C MET A 54 4.25 -4.89 10.18
N ARG A 55 4.09 -5.36 11.43
CA ARG A 55 4.50 -4.60 12.63
C ARG A 55 5.99 -4.32 12.66
N GLY A 56 6.81 -5.29 12.24
CA GLY A 56 8.26 -5.12 12.12
C GLY A 56 8.62 -4.06 11.09
N ARG A 57 7.90 -4.05 9.95
CA ARG A 57 8.09 -3.05 8.88
C ARG A 57 7.72 -1.62 9.29
N MET A 58 6.90 -1.44 10.33
CA MET A 58 6.57 -0.11 10.87
C MET A 58 7.66 0.44 11.81
N SER A 59 8.57 -0.41 12.31
CA SER A 59 9.70 -0.02 13.15
C SER A 59 10.86 0.46 12.28
N ASP A 60 11.64 1.43 12.74
CA ASP A 60 12.92 1.86 12.14
C ASP A 60 14.13 1.13 12.72
N ALA A 61 13.90 0.17 13.64
CA ALA A 61 14.96 -0.69 14.16
C ALA A 61 15.59 -1.57 13.06
N PRO A 62 16.90 -1.91 13.17
CA PRO A 62 17.58 -2.76 12.18
C PRO A 62 16.83 -4.08 11.92
N SER A 63 16.62 -4.40 10.65
CA SER A 63 15.94 -5.62 10.20
C SER A 63 16.48 -6.09 8.85
N TYR A 64 16.17 -7.32 8.47
CA TYR A 64 16.53 -7.90 7.17
C TYR A 64 15.79 -7.26 5.99
N ALA A 65 14.69 -6.55 6.25
CA ALA A 65 13.92 -5.85 5.25
C ALA A 65 13.80 -4.36 5.60
N PRO A 66 13.90 -3.46 4.60
CA PRO A 66 13.79 -2.02 4.85
C PRO A 66 12.46 -1.64 5.53
N PRO A 67 12.46 -0.68 6.46
CA PRO A 67 11.23 -0.19 7.07
C PRO A 67 10.33 0.49 6.03
N VAL A 68 9.05 0.60 6.34
CA VAL A 68 8.14 1.51 5.63
C VAL A 68 8.48 2.92 6.07
N GLU A 69 8.74 3.83 5.14
CA GLU A 69 9.02 5.23 5.47
C GLU A 69 7.78 5.96 5.99
N LEU A 70 7.99 7.00 6.81
CA LEU A 70 6.89 7.86 7.22
C LEU A 70 6.30 8.58 6.00
N GLY A 71 4.97 8.58 5.90
CA GLY A 71 4.24 9.08 4.73
C GLY A 71 4.14 8.08 3.56
N ALA A 72 4.84 6.96 3.60
CA ALA A 72 4.73 5.92 2.57
C ALA A 72 3.48 5.04 2.79
N VAL A 73 3.01 4.44 1.69
CA VAL A 73 1.88 3.49 1.71
C VAL A 73 2.29 2.22 2.46
N MET A 74 1.41 1.74 3.34
CA MET A 74 1.62 0.48 4.03
C MET A 74 1.71 -0.69 3.04
N VAL A 75 2.74 -1.52 3.21
CA VAL A 75 2.99 -2.70 2.36
C VAL A 75 2.26 -3.94 2.90
N GLY A 76 1.91 -4.87 2.02
CA GLY A 76 1.30 -6.14 2.38
C GLY A 76 1.08 -7.04 1.17
N GLY A 77 0.82 -8.33 1.41
CA GLY A 77 0.41 -9.25 0.34
C GLY A 77 -0.99 -8.90 -0.16
N THR A 78 -1.21 -8.91 -1.47
CA THR A 78 -2.52 -8.58 -2.05
C THR A 78 -2.96 -9.57 -3.12
N VAL A 79 -4.27 -9.70 -3.27
CA VAL A 79 -4.89 -10.24 -4.49
C VAL A 79 -5.51 -9.05 -5.21
N SER A 80 -5.10 -8.85 -6.46
CA SER A 80 -5.47 -7.68 -7.25
C SER A 80 -5.95 -8.07 -8.64
N ARG A 81 -6.80 -7.22 -9.23
CA ARG A 81 -7.19 -7.30 -10.64
C ARG A 81 -6.38 -6.30 -11.45
N VAL A 82 -5.92 -6.71 -12.63
CA VAL A 82 -5.36 -5.78 -13.62
C VAL A 82 -6.48 -4.91 -14.18
N GLU A 83 -6.35 -3.60 -14.04
CA GLU A 83 -7.32 -2.63 -14.61
C GLU A 83 -6.76 -1.96 -15.87
N ALA A 84 -5.45 -1.75 -15.93
CA ALA A 84 -4.74 -1.31 -17.13
C ALA A 84 -3.31 -1.86 -17.12
N SER A 85 -2.75 -2.15 -18.29
CA SER A 85 -1.39 -2.68 -18.42
C SER A 85 -0.69 -2.10 -19.64
N ASN A 86 0.52 -1.58 -19.40
CA ASN A 86 1.49 -1.22 -20.42
C ASN A 86 2.71 -2.17 -20.36
N HIS A 87 2.50 -3.38 -19.84
CA HIS A 87 3.52 -4.43 -19.71
C HIS A 87 3.16 -5.65 -20.57
N PRO A 88 4.06 -6.19 -21.42
CA PRO A 88 3.71 -7.23 -22.39
C PRO A 88 3.32 -8.58 -21.77
N GLY A 89 3.81 -8.87 -20.56
CA GLY A 89 3.56 -10.13 -19.85
C GLY A 89 2.24 -10.19 -19.06
N PHE A 90 1.51 -9.06 -18.94
CA PHE A 90 0.29 -8.99 -18.14
C PHE A 90 -0.78 -8.21 -18.91
N LYS A 91 -2.00 -8.74 -18.97
CA LYS A 91 -3.16 -8.07 -19.57
C LYS A 91 -4.17 -7.71 -18.50
#